data_AF-A0A7L5DXK3-F1
#
_entry.id   AF-A0A7L5DXK3-F1
#
_cell.length_a   1.000
_cell.length_b   1.000
_cell.length_c   1.000
_cell.angle_alpha   90.00
_cell.angle_beta   90.00
_cell.angle_gamma   90.00
#
_symmetry.space_group_name_H-M   'P 1'
#
loop_
_entity.id
_entity.type
_entity.pdbx_description
1 polymer ?
#
loop_
_entity_poly.entity_id
_entity_poly.type
_entity_poly.pdbx_seq_one_letter_code
_entity_poly.pdbx_strand_id
1 'polypeptide(L)'
;MEEPVVTEPKFFSAALFKTLQAVCSRLIPQDTDAIQVDLAGTLDLQLERQQGDGWRYDVLPNDQTAHTQGMQGIEEVAEHLYQQSFTALSTIQQDKILAAVQEGKVNSPIWQHLNATRYFEELLVTITAAYYCHPAAKDEIGDVSWADAAGWQHIGLNQLEPIEPPTQ
;
A
#
# COMPACT_ATOMS: atom_id res chain seq x y z
N MET A 1 14.70 2.04 15.11
CA MET A 1 14.84 3.42 14.61
C MET A 1 13.73 3.58 13.61
N GLU A 2 12.79 4.48 13.87
CA GLU A 2 11.71 4.79 12.93
C GLU A 2 12.34 5.43 11.69
N GLU A 3 12.09 4.85 10.52
CA GLU A 3 12.54 5.45 9.28
C GLU A 3 11.60 6.62 8.94
N PRO A 4 12.13 7.81 8.62
CA PRO A 4 11.31 8.96 8.28
C PRO A 4 10.55 8.68 6.98
N VAL A 5 9.33 9.24 6.86
CA VAL A 5 8.55 9.20 5.61
C VAL A 5 9.40 9.69 4.44
N VAL A 6 9.50 8.86 3.40
CA VAL A 6 10.27 9.13 2.20
C VAL A 6 9.63 10.28 1.43
N THR A 7 10.40 11.35 1.23
CA THR A 7 10.00 12.51 0.42
C THR A 7 10.62 12.50 -0.98
N GLU A 8 11.69 11.75 -1.17
CA GLU A 8 12.41 11.62 -2.44
C GLU A 8 12.35 10.15 -2.91
N PRO A 9 11.57 9.84 -3.97
CA PRO A 9 11.48 8.48 -4.48
C PRO A 9 12.80 8.01 -5.09
N LYS A 10 13.04 6.71 -5.00
CA LYS A 10 14.18 5.99 -5.58
C LYS A 10 13.81 5.31 -6.90
N PHE A 11 12.58 4.81 -7.05
CA PHE A 11 12.11 4.14 -8.26
C PHE A 11 11.19 5.04 -9.11
N PHE A 12 10.13 5.57 -8.50
CA PHE A 12 9.14 6.39 -9.21
C PHE A 12 9.67 7.79 -9.55
N SER A 13 9.05 8.41 -10.55
CA SER A 13 9.16 9.86 -10.70
C SER A 13 8.47 10.57 -9.54
N ALA A 14 8.91 11.78 -9.19
CA ALA A 14 8.30 12.56 -8.12
C ALA A 14 6.78 12.79 -8.30
N ALA A 15 6.29 12.84 -9.55
CA ALA A 15 4.87 12.96 -9.83
C ALA A 15 4.11 11.66 -9.52
N LEU A 16 4.57 10.53 -10.05
CA LEU A 16 3.91 9.23 -9.82
C LEU A 16 4.02 8.78 -8.36
N PHE A 17 5.10 9.14 -7.67
CA PHE A 17 5.23 8.87 -6.25
C PHE A 17 4.16 9.60 -5.42
N LYS A 18 3.82 10.85 -5.77
CA LYS A 18 2.71 11.58 -5.12
C LYS A 18 1.36 10.93 -5.42
N THR A 19 1.16 10.43 -6.63
CA THR A 19 -0.02 9.62 -6.98
C THR A 19 -0.08 8.39 -6.08
N LEU A 20 1.03 7.66 -5.94
CA LEU A 20 1.10 6.48 -5.07
C LEU A 20 0.78 6.83 -3.62
N GLN A 21 1.35 7.90 -3.07
CA GLN A 21 1.03 8.37 -1.71
C GLN A 21 -0.47 8.65 -1.55
N ALA A 22 -1.08 9.35 -2.51
CA ALA A 22 -2.52 9.61 -2.50
C ALA A 22 -3.33 8.31 -2.56
N VAL A 23 -2.95 7.37 -3.43
CA VAL A 23 -3.60 6.05 -3.54
C VAL A 23 -3.49 5.28 -2.22
N CYS A 24 -2.29 5.17 -1.63
CA CYS A 24 -2.08 4.51 -0.34
C CYS A 24 -2.96 5.10 0.76
N SER A 25 -3.08 6.44 0.82
CA SER A 25 -3.92 7.13 1.82
C SER A 25 -5.42 6.84 1.67
N ARG A 26 -5.87 6.40 0.48
CA ARG A 26 -7.25 5.99 0.25
C ARG A 26 -7.44 4.49 0.51
N LEU A 27 -6.47 3.65 0.17
CA LEU A 27 -6.55 2.19 0.36
C LEU A 27 -6.44 1.79 1.83
N ILE A 28 -5.49 2.38 2.56
CA ILE A 28 -5.29 2.16 4.00
C ILE A 28 -5.24 3.52 4.69
N PRO A 29 -6.40 4.09 5.05
CA PRO A 29 -6.47 5.29 5.87
C PRO A 29 -5.85 5.01 7.24
N GLN A 30 -4.87 5.82 7.64
CA GLN A 30 -4.20 5.72 8.93
C GLN A 30 -4.61 6.88 9.84
N ASP A 31 -4.66 6.64 11.15
CA ASP A 31 -4.92 7.70 12.12
C ASP A 31 -3.79 8.75 12.10
N THR A 32 -4.16 10.03 12.15
CA THR A 32 -3.20 11.14 12.24
C THR A 32 -2.54 11.24 13.60
N ASP A 33 -3.18 10.69 14.64
CA ASP A 33 -2.69 10.72 16.02
C ASP A 33 -1.78 9.52 16.35
N ALA A 34 -1.65 8.55 15.44
CA ALA A 34 -0.81 7.35 15.58
C ALA A 34 0.46 7.41 14.70
N ILE A 35 1.34 6.43 14.88
CA ILE A 35 2.54 6.27 14.03
C ILE A 35 2.07 5.94 12.61
N GLN A 36 2.51 6.77 11.65
CA GLN A 36 2.20 6.57 10.24
C GLN A 36 3.23 5.67 9.57
N VAL A 37 2.76 4.58 8.99
CA VAL A 37 3.56 3.67 8.16
C VAL A 37 3.70 4.26 6.77
N ASP A 38 4.93 4.43 6.30
CA ASP A 38 5.21 4.91 4.95
C ASP A 38 5.05 3.80 3.90
N LEU A 39 3.81 3.59 3.48
CA LEU A 39 3.43 2.56 2.51
C LEU A 39 4.01 2.84 1.11
N ALA A 40 3.98 4.10 0.68
CA ALA A 40 4.47 4.48 -0.64
C ALA A 40 5.99 4.36 -0.73
N GLY A 41 6.73 4.83 0.28
CA GLY A 41 8.18 4.69 0.36
C GLY A 41 8.63 3.23 0.45
N THR A 42 7.90 2.40 1.20
CA THR A 42 8.16 0.95 1.28
C THR A 42 8.08 0.30 -0.10
N LEU A 43 6.98 0.53 -0.84
CA LEU A 43 6.82 -0.01 -2.19
C LEU A 43 7.86 0.54 -3.17
N ASP A 44 8.13 1.84 -3.14
CA ASP A 44 9.12 2.48 -4.02
C ASP A 44 10.52 1.87 -3.83
N LEU A 45 10.93 1.62 -2.59
CA LEU A 45 12.21 0.98 -2.29
C LEU A 45 12.23 -0.51 -2.68
N GLN A 46 11.12 -1.23 -2.49
CA GLN A 46 11.00 -2.62 -2.95
C GLN A 46 11.17 -2.73 -4.47
N LEU A 47 10.53 -1.83 -5.22
CA LEU A 47 10.63 -1.78 -6.68
C LEU A 47 12.02 -1.38 -7.16
N GLU A 48 12.71 -0.46 -6.48
CA GLU A 48 14.10 -0.12 -6.79
C GLU A 48 15.02 -1.33 -6.64
N ARG A 49 14.84 -2.09 -5.55
CA ARG A 49 15.65 -3.28 -5.24
C ARG A 49 15.23 -4.54 -5.99
N GLN A 50 14.15 -4.49 -6.78
CA GLN A 50 13.54 -5.65 -7.43
C GLN A 50 13.19 -6.77 -6.44
N GLN A 51 12.70 -6.38 -5.26
CA GLN A 51 12.26 -7.28 -4.20
C GLN A 51 10.75 -7.50 -4.35
N GLY A 52 10.37 -8.67 -4.86
CA GLY A 52 8.98 -9.13 -4.92
C GLY A 52 8.73 -10.32 -3.99
N ASP A 53 7.47 -10.76 -3.89
CA ASP A 53 7.07 -11.91 -3.06
C ASP A 53 7.28 -13.28 -3.76
N GLY A 54 7.72 -13.26 -5.02
CA GLY A 54 7.99 -14.46 -5.80
C GLY A 54 6.78 -15.02 -6.56
N TRP A 55 5.65 -14.31 -6.56
CA TRP A 55 4.50 -14.61 -7.39
C TRP A 55 4.07 -13.37 -8.19
N ARG A 56 3.35 -13.61 -9.28
CA ARG A 56 2.64 -12.58 -10.04
C ARG A 56 1.52 -13.27 -10.84
N TYR A 57 0.41 -12.57 -11.07
CA TYR A 57 -0.54 -12.99 -12.10
C TYR A 57 0.14 -13.12 -13.48
N ASP A 58 -0.24 -14.14 -14.24
CA ASP A 58 0.29 -14.40 -15.60
C ASP A 58 -0.09 -13.31 -16.61
N VAL A 59 -1.24 -12.66 -16.40
CA VAL A 59 -1.75 -11.55 -17.22
C VAL A 59 -1.12 -10.19 -16.91
N LEU A 60 -0.32 -10.06 -15.83
CA LEU A 60 0.33 -8.81 -15.46
C LEU A 60 1.80 -8.79 -15.93
N PRO A 61 2.34 -7.61 -16.30
CA PRO A 61 3.77 -7.44 -16.55
C PRO A 61 4.56 -7.45 -15.24
N ASN A 62 5.90 -7.35 -15.27
CA ASN A 62 6.71 -7.31 -14.02
C ASN A 62 6.28 -6.15 -13.11
N ASP A 63 6.53 -6.29 -11.81
CA ASP A 63 5.98 -5.42 -10.78
C ASP A 63 6.34 -3.95 -11.04
N GLN A 64 7.59 -3.68 -11.42
CA GLN A 64 8.04 -2.35 -11.83
C GLN A 64 7.17 -1.76 -12.95
N THR A 65 6.90 -2.54 -13.99
CA THR A 65 6.05 -2.14 -15.11
C THR A 65 4.59 -2.02 -14.68
N ALA A 66 4.07 -2.99 -13.92
CA ALA A 66 2.69 -3.04 -13.48
C ALA A 66 2.36 -1.83 -12.59
N HIS A 67 3.18 -1.53 -11.59
CA HIS A 67 2.96 -0.38 -10.71
C HIS A 67 3.17 0.96 -11.42
N THR A 68 4.17 1.07 -12.31
CA THR A 68 4.36 2.29 -13.11
C THR A 68 3.14 2.55 -14.00
N GLN A 69 2.72 1.54 -14.77
CA GLN A 69 1.56 1.65 -15.66
C GLN A 69 0.28 1.89 -14.87
N GLY A 70 0.07 1.18 -13.76
CA GLY A 70 -1.14 1.37 -12.97
C GLY A 70 -1.26 2.77 -12.35
N MET A 71 -0.17 3.35 -11.85
CA MET A 71 -0.19 4.75 -11.37
C MET A 71 -0.45 5.74 -12.52
N GLN A 72 0.17 5.52 -13.68
CA GLN A 72 -0.11 6.31 -14.88
C GLN A 72 -1.57 6.16 -15.34
N GLY A 73 -2.13 4.95 -15.28
CA GLY A 73 -3.51 4.67 -15.63
C GLY A 73 -4.51 5.34 -14.69
N ILE A 74 -4.18 5.46 -13.40
CA ILE A 74 -4.98 6.23 -12.44
C ILE A 74 -4.96 7.73 -12.80
N GLU A 75 -3.79 8.29 -13.12
CA GLU A 75 -3.68 9.69 -13.58
C GLU A 75 -4.42 9.92 -14.90
N GLU A 76 -4.34 9.00 -15.87
CA GLU A 76 -5.08 9.09 -17.13
C GLU A 76 -6.59 9.14 -16.91
N VAL A 77 -7.11 8.31 -15.99
CA VAL A 77 -8.55 8.31 -15.66
C VAL A 77 -8.93 9.60 -14.96
N ALA A 78 -8.09 10.12 -14.06
CA ALA A 78 -8.31 11.40 -13.39
C ALA A 78 -8.37 12.56 -14.39
N GLU A 79 -7.40 12.63 -15.30
CA GLU A 79 -7.33 13.66 -16.34
C GLU A 79 -8.52 13.55 -17.30
N HIS A 80 -8.87 12.35 -17.74
CA HIS A 80 -9.98 12.14 -18.67
C HIS A 80 -11.35 12.51 -18.07
N LEU A 81 -11.60 12.16 -16.81
CA LEU A 81 -12.90 12.40 -16.16
C LEU A 81 -13.03 13.79 -15.53
N TYR A 82 -11.92 14.38 -15.08
CA TYR A 82 -11.95 15.58 -14.23
C TYR A 82 -10.96 16.68 -14.67
N GLN A 83 -10.17 16.46 -15.73
CA GLN A 83 -9.16 17.42 -16.25
C GLN A 83 -8.17 17.90 -15.19
N GLN A 84 -7.85 17.01 -14.26
CA GLN A 84 -7.01 17.27 -13.10
C GLN A 84 -6.21 16.00 -12.77
N SER A 85 -5.01 16.19 -12.23
CA SER A 85 -4.25 15.09 -11.63
C SER A 85 -5.04 14.45 -10.48
N PHE A 86 -4.87 13.15 -10.30
CA PHE A 86 -5.49 12.38 -9.22
C PHE A 86 -5.27 13.03 -7.84
N THR A 87 -4.07 13.57 -7.62
CA THR A 87 -3.68 14.23 -6.36
C THR A 87 -4.42 15.54 -6.08
N ALA A 88 -4.99 16.18 -7.10
CA ALA A 88 -5.75 17.42 -6.97
C ALA A 88 -7.26 17.19 -6.77
N LEU A 89 -7.73 15.94 -6.92
CA LEU A 89 -9.13 15.58 -6.78
C LEU A 89 -9.57 15.56 -5.31
N SER A 90 -10.88 15.75 -5.09
CA SER A 90 -11.48 15.45 -3.78
C SER A 90 -11.37 13.96 -3.45
N THR A 91 -11.35 13.61 -2.16
CA THR A 91 -11.29 12.22 -1.70
C THR A 91 -12.41 11.35 -2.29
N ILE A 92 -13.61 11.90 -2.43
CA ILE A 92 -14.76 11.22 -3.06
C ILE A 92 -14.49 10.91 -4.54
N GLN A 93 -13.84 11.81 -5.27
CA GLN A 93 -13.48 11.58 -6.67
C GLN A 93 -12.34 10.56 -6.79
N GLN A 94 -11.35 10.61 -5.90
CA GLN A 94 -10.29 9.61 -5.82
C GLN A 94 -10.87 8.21 -5.59
N ASP A 95 -11.78 8.08 -4.61
CA ASP A 95 -12.45 6.81 -4.31
C ASP A 95 -13.24 6.28 -5.50
N LYS A 96 -13.94 7.15 -6.24
CA LYS A 96 -14.67 6.74 -7.45
C LYS A 96 -13.73 6.17 -8.52
N ILE A 97 -12.55 6.75 -8.70
CA ILE A 97 -11.56 6.24 -9.65
C ILE A 97 -11.04 4.89 -9.18
N LEU A 98 -10.64 4.76 -7.91
CA LEU A 98 -10.13 3.51 -7.34
C LEU A 98 -11.18 2.39 -7.41
N ALA A 99 -12.44 2.68 -7.09
CA ALA A 99 -13.54 1.73 -7.24
C ALA A 99 -13.75 1.32 -8.70
N ALA A 100 -13.63 2.26 -9.66
CA ALA A 100 -13.72 1.92 -11.08
C ALA A 100 -12.56 1.00 -11.53
N VAL A 101 -11.34 1.21 -11.03
CA VAL A 101 -10.19 0.34 -11.31
C VAL A 101 -10.43 -1.05 -10.70
N GLN A 102 -10.87 -1.12 -9.44
CA GLN A 102 -11.23 -2.37 -8.76
C GLN A 102 -12.27 -3.18 -9.54
N GLU A 103 -13.33 -2.52 -10.02
CA GLU A 103 -14.41 -3.15 -10.79
C GLU A 103 -14.02 -3.44 -12.25
N GLY A 104 -12.83 -3.05 -12.70
CA GLY A 104 -12.42 -3.15 -14.11
C GLY A 104 -13.22 -2.25 -15.05
N LYS A 105 -13.87 -1.20 -14.54
CA LYS A 105 -14.70 -0.25 -15.28
C LYS A 105 -13.95 1.02 -15.64
N VAL A 106 -12.69 0.88 -16.04
CA VAL A 106 -11.84 1.96 -16.51
C VAL A 106 -11.56 1.80 -18.00
N ASN A 107 -11.60 2.91 -18.72
CA ASN A 107 -11.35 2.93 -20.16
C ASN A 107 -10.31 4.01 -20.47
N SER A 108 -9.04 3.63 -20.41
CA SER A 108 -7.92 4.44 -20.90
C SER A 108 -6.95 3.54 -21.67
N PRO A 109 -6.06 4.11 -22.51
CA PRO A 109 -5.09 3.33 -23.29
C PRO A 109 -4.28 2.35 -22.45
N ILE A 110 -3.87 2.74 -21.23
CA ILE A 110 -3.15 1.84 -20.32
C ILE A 110 -4.02 0.64 -19.91
N TRP A 111 -5.25 0.89 -19.49
CA TRP A 111 -6.17 -0.17 -19.03
C TRP A 111 -6.65 -1.10 -20.15
N GLN A 112 -6.42 -0.76 -21.42
CA GLN A 112 -6.62 -1.69 -22.55
C GLN A 112 -5.55 -2.79 -22.61
N HIS A 113 -4.40 -2.56 -21.98
CA HIS A 113 -3.25 -3.48 -22.01
C HIS A 113 -2.88 -4.00 -20.62
N LEU A 114 -3.26 -3.30 -19.55
CA LEU A 114 -3.10 -3.72 -18.17
C LEU A 114 -4.45 -4.17 -17.61
N ASN A 115 -4.53 -5.41 -17.12
CA ASN A 115 -5.75 -5.91 -16.49
C ASN A 115 -6.02 -5.15 -15.18
N ALA A 116 -7.00 -4.23 -15.20
CA ALA A 116 -7.30 -3.33 -14.09
C ALA A 116 -7.65 -4.06 -12.79
N THR A 117 -8.52 -5.08 -12.84
CA THR A 117 -8.93 -5.85 -11.65
C THR A 117 -7.75 -6.60 -11.04
N ARG A 118 -6.93 -7.28 -11.85
CA ARG A 118 -5.75 -7.99 -11.34
C ARG A 118 -4.70 -7.04 -10.81
N TYR A 119 -4.49 -5.91 -11.47
CA TYR A 119 -3.59 -4.88 -10.97
C TYR A 119 -4.07 -4.31 -9.63
N PHE A 120 -5.36 -4.07 -9.46
CA PHE A 120 -5.91 -3.58 -8.19
C PHE A 120 -5.71 -4.59 -7.06
N GLU A 121 -5.95 -5.88 -7.32
CA GLU A 121 -5.68 -6.96 -6.36
C GLU A 121 -4.21 -7.01 -5.97
N GLU A 122 -3.30 -6.98 -6.95
CA GLU A 122 -1.85 -6.95 -6.74
C GLU A 122 -1.47 -5.77 -5.84
N LEU A 123 -1.86 -4.55 -6.22
CA LEU A 123 -1.58 -3.35 -5.44
C LEU A 123 -2.13 -3.43 -4.01
N LEU A 124 -3.35 -3.90 -3.83
CA LEU A 124 -3.96 -4.00 -2.51
C LEU A 124 -3.22 -5.02 -1.63
N VAL A 125 -2.82 -6.16 -2.18
CA VAL A 125 -2.01 -7.16 -1.47
C VAL A 125 -0.67 -6.56 -1.06
N THR A 126 0.05 -5.93 -2.00
CA THR A 126 1.37 -5.34 -1.72
C THR A 126 1.29 -4.27 -0.63
N ILE A 127 0.32 -3.36 -0.71
CA ILE A 127 0.15 -2.27 0.26
C ILE A 127 -0.32 -2.79 1.63
N THR A 128 -1.20 -3.79 1.66
CA THR A 128 -1.63 -4.44 2.91
C THR A 128 -0.47 -5.17 3.59
N ALA A 129 0.34 -5.89 2.81
CA ALA A 129 1.54 -6.55 3.31
C ALA A 129 2.55 -5.54 3.87
N ALA A 130 2.78 -4.41 3.17
CA ALA A 130 3.63 -3.34 3.66
C ALA A 130 3.14 -2.76 5.00
N TYR A 131 1.83 -2.57 5.15
CA TYR A 131 1.24 -2.07 6.40
C TYR A 131 1.44 -3.04 7.56
N TYR A 132 1.02 -4.30 7.40
CA TYR A 132 1.11 -5.31 8.47
C TYR A 132 2.51 -5.88 8.70
N CYS A 133 3.52 -5.48 7.91
CA CYS A 133 4.91 -5.71 8.28
C CYS A 133 5.39 -4.77 9.40
N HIS A 134 4.71 -3.64 9.62
CA HIS A 134 5.10 -2.66 10.62
C HIS A 134 4.66 -3.07 12.04
N PRO A 135 5.55 -3.04 13.06
CA PRO A 135 5.20 -3.44 14.44
C PRO A 135 3.97 -2.71 15.00
N ALA A 136 3.88 -1.40 14.79
CA ALA A 136 2.72 -0.62 15.27
C ALA A 136 1.38 -1.10 14.69
N ALA A 137 1.34 -1.55 13.43
CA ALA A 137 0.13 -2.09 12.82
C ALA A 137 -0.20 -3.52 13.30
N LYS A 138 0.83 -4.29 13.69
CA LYS A 138 0.65 -5.62 14.30
C LYS A 138 0.04 -5.52 15.69
N ASP A 139 0.46 -4.53 16.46
CA ASP A 139 -0.09 -4.27 17.80
C ASP A 139 -1.61 -3.98 17.73
N GLU A 140 -2.08 -3.29 16.69
CA GLU A 140 -3.52 -3.00 16.47
C GLU A 140 -4.38 -4.27 16.35
N ILE A 141 -3.83 -5.34 15.76
CA ILE A 141 -4.54 -6.63 15.60
C ILE A 141 -4.22 -7.62 16.72
N GLY A 142 -3.48 -7.20 17.75
CA GLY A 142 -3.05 -8.05 18.86
C GLY A 142 -2.05 -9.13 18.44
N ASP A 143 -1.31 -8.92 17.34
CA ASP A 143 -0.29 -9.85 16.90
C ASP A 143 1.00 -9.69 17.74
N VAL A 144 1.29 -10.74 18.50
CA VAL A 144 2.46 -10.85 19.39
C VAL A 144 3.58 -11.68 18.77
N SER A 145 3.70 -11.71 17.43
CA SER A 145 4.74 -12.47 16.71
C SER A 145 6.20 -12.12 17.08
N TRP A 146 6.41 -11.06 17.87
CA TRP A 146 7.70 -10.68 18.45
C TRP A 146 7.88 -11.17 19.91
N ALA A 147 7.11 -12.19 20.32
CA ALA A 147 7.16 -12.82 21.64
C ALA A 147 8.46 -13.59 21.96
N ASP A 148 9.43 -13.55 21.05
CA ASP A 148 10.79 -14.04 21.24
C ASP A 148 11.80 -12.90 21.53
N ALA A 149 11.36 -11.64 21.50
CA ALA A 149 12.18 -10.47 21.79
C ALA A 149 12.38 -10.23 23.29
N ALA A 150 13.29 -9.30 23.64
CA ALA A 150 13.53 -8.93 25.03
C ALA A 150 12.27 -8.29 25.64
N GLY A 151 11.74 -8.87 26.72
CA GLY A 151 10.50 -8.43 27.38
C GLY A 151 9.49 -9.56 27.61
N TRP A 152 9.68 -10.71 26.94
CA TRP A 152 8.85 -11.91 27.07
C TRP A 152 9.57 -12.94 27.95
N GLN A 153 9.29 -12.89 29.25
CA GLN A 153 9.94 -13.68 30.31
C GLN A 153 9.00 -14.70 30.97
N HIS A 154 7.70 -14.51 30.84
CA HIS A 154 6.67 -15.41 31.34
C HIS A 154 6.55 -16.64 30.43
N ILE A 155 6.95 -17.80 30.96
CA ILE A 155 6.95 -19.09 30.26
C ILE A 155 5.92 -20.09 30.83
N GLY A 156 5.16 -19.68 31.86
CA GLY A 156 4.15 -20.52 32.50
C GLY A 156 2.82 -20.54 31.75
N LEU A 157 2.07 -21.64 31.85
CA LEU A 157 0.70 -21.74 31.34
C LEU A 157 -0.18 -20.61 31.90
N ASN A 158 -0.87 -19.89 31.00
CA ASN A 158 -1.72 -18.73 31.32
C ASN A 158 -1.00 -17.58 32.05
N GLN A 159 0.32 -17.45 31.89
CA GLN A 159 1.04 -16.25 32.32
C GLN A 159 1.16 -15.32 31.13
N LEU A 160 0.34 -14.28 31.10
CA LEU A 160 0.42 -13.21 30.11
C LEU A 160 1.50 -12.22 30.55
N GLU A 161 2.26 -11.70 29.59
CA GLU A 161 3.00 -10.46 29.80
C GLU A 161 2.05 -9.27 29.95
N PRO A 162 2.46 -8.19 30.65
CA PRO A 162 1.67 -6.97 30.75
C PRO A 162 1.34 -6.32 29.39
N ILE A 163 2.13 -6.64 28.36
CA ILE A 163 1.96 -6.16 27.00
C ILE A 163 1.01 -7.03 26.16
N GLU A 164 0.71 -8.25 26.61
CA GLU A 164 -0.24 -9.11 25.93
C GLU A 164 -1.67 -8.58 26.09
N PRO A 165 -2.50 -8.68 25.04
CA PRO A 165 -3.90 -8.34 25.14
C PRO A 165 -4.60 -9.27 26.17
N PRO A 166 -5.52 -8.75 26.99
CA PRO A 166 -6.26 -9.56 27.94
C PRO A 166 -7.12 -10.59 27.22
N THR A 167 -7.22 -11.80 27.79
CA THR A 167 -8.05 -12.87 27.24
C THR A 167 -9.53 -12.44 27.18
N GLN A 168 -10.17 -12.60 26.02
CA GLN A 168 -11.62 -12.40 25.85
C GLN A 168 -12.44 -13.50 26.53
#